data_AF-C5KNG1-F1
#
_entry.id   AF-C5KNG1-F1
#
_cell.length_a   1.000
_cell.length_b   1.000
_cell.length_c   1.000
_cell.angle_alpha   90.00
_cell.angle_beta   90.00
_cell.angle_gamma   90.00
#
_symmetry.space_group_name_H-M   'P 1'
#
loop_
_entity.id
_entity.type
_entity.pdbx_description
1 polymer ?
#
loop_
_entity_poly.entity_id
_entity_poly.type
_entity_poly.pdbx_seq_one_letter_code
_entity_poly.pdbx_strand_id
1 'polypeptide(L)'
;MGHGIFTLFGIIYPINFFLAVTTVKSAVSSDLVDIIRYALPQHTHWIDDSDLAVGCVGLSLLMAYALVSVASGIQAMRPEGYDNHYGRFQMSRAKPGLGLRMYASHYNALECFTMFSIAVILGNLRGMDAHLLANLSLVVILARKNYHIFHILDFAILRSIAFDTAFMAILTIMMEAALPGNSVVKFMTSESWTLPSLYNIS
;
A
#
# COMPACT_ATOMS: atom_id res chain seq x y z
N MET A 1 18.63 -27.28 7.78
CA MET A 1 17.39 -26.44 7.72
C MET A 1 17.28 -25.64 6.41
N GLY A 2 17.66 -26.19 5.24
CA GLY A 2 17.79 -25.38 4.00
C GLY A 2 16.78 -25.65 2.89
N HIS A 3 15.98 -26.73 2.97
CA HIS A 3 15.13 -27.15 1.84
C HIS A 3 13.67 -26.67 1.96
N GLY A 4 13.23 -26.24 3.15
CA GLY A 4 11.88 -25.72 3.38
C GLY A 4 11.69 -24.25 2.98
N ILE A 5 12.76 -23.44 2.98
CA ILE A 5 12.67 -22.01 2.65
C ILE A 5 12.45 -21.83 1.15
N PHE A 6 13.19 -22.55 0.30
CA PHE A 6 13.02 -22.46 -1.16
C PHE A 6 11.68 -23.01 -1.64
N THR A 7 11.13 -24.04 -1.00
CA THR A 7 9.78 -24.55 -1.31
C THR A 7 8.67 -23.63 -0.82
N LEU A 8 8.85 -22.95 0.33
CA LEU A 8 7.97 -21.84 0.73
C LEU A 8 8.00 -20.69 -0.28
N PHE A 9 9.19 -20.29 -0.75
CA PHE A 9 9.35 -19.24 -1.75
C PHE A 9 8.70 -19.62 -3.09
N GLY A 10 8.87 -20.87 -3.54
CA GLY A 10 8.34 -21.34 -4.82
C GLY A 10 6.82 -21.53 -4.90
N ILE A 11 6.12 -21.61 -3.76
CA ILE A 11 4.66 -21.85 -3.73
C ILE A 11 3.90 -20.65 -3.17
N ILE A 12 4.36 -20.07 -2.04
CA ILE A 12 3.60 -19.03 -1.33
C ILE A 12 3.66 -17.69 -2.07
N TYR A 13 4.82 -17.31 -2.62
CA TYR A 13 4.94 -16.03 -3.32
C TYR A 13 4.11 -15.97 -4.60
N PRO A 14 4.08 -17.01 -5.46
CA PRO A 14 3.15 -17.02 -6.60
C PRO A 14 1.68 -16.89 -6.18
N ILE A 15 1.28 -17.54 -5.08
CA ILE A 15 -0.09 -17.44 -4.55
C ILE A 15 -0.38 -16.03 -4.04
N ASN A 16 0.50 -15.46 -3.22
CA ASN A 16 0.33 -14.10 -2.69
C ASN A 16 0.30 -13.07 -3.81
N PHE A 17 1.20 -13.18 -4.78
CA PHE A 17 1.23 -12.36 -5.97
C PHE A 17 -0.09 -12.46 -6.74
N PHE A 18 -0.57 -13.68 -6.99
CA PHE A 18 -1.84 -13.89 -7.69
C PHE A 18 -3.02 -13.28 -6.92
N LEU A 19 -3.08 -13.46 -5.60
CA LEU A 19 -4.10 -12.85 -4.73
C LEU A 19 -4.03 -11.32 -4.73
N ALA A 20 -2.83 -10.76 -4.69
CA ALA A 20 -2.60 -9.33 -4.76
C ALA A 20 -3.08 -8.76 -6.11
N VAL A 21 -2.67 -9.38 -7.23
CA VAL A 21 -3.06 -8.94 -8.57
C VAL A 21 -4.57 -9.09 -8.78
N THR A 22 -5.18 -10.20 -8.37
CA THR A 22 -6.65 -10.37 -8.46
C THR A 22 -7.40 -9.32 -7.63
N THR A 23 -6.90 -8.99 -6.44
CA THR A 23 -7.47 -7.91 -5.61
C THR A 23 -7.39 -6.57 -6.33
N VAL A 24 -6.25 -6.25 -6.95
CA VAL A 24 -6.10 -4.99 -7.68
C VAL A 24 -6.96 -4.98 -8.95
N LYS A 25 -7.03 -6.08 -9.72
CA LYS A 25 -7.94 -6.21 -10.87
C LYS A 25 -9.39 -5.96 -10.46
N SER A 26 -9.84 -6.59 -9.38
CA SER A 26 -11.19 -6.38 -8.83
C SER A 26 -11.42 -4.94 -8.38
N ALA A 27 -10.39 -4.26 -7.89
CA ALA A 27 -10.52 -2.89 -7.41
C ALA A 27 -10.50 -1.86 -8.55
N VAL A 28 -9.78 -2.12 -9.64
CA VAL A 28 -9.83 -1.30 -10.87
C VAL A 28 -11.26 -1.27 -11.43
N SER A 29 -11.99 -2.38 -11.31
CA SER A 29 -13.41 -2.48 -11.70
C SER A 29 -14.40 -2.16 -10.58
N SER A 30 -13.93 -1.66 -9.43
CA SER A 30 -14.81 -1.38 -8.28
C SER A 30 -15.16 0.10 -8.20
N ASP A 31 -16.34 0.40 -7.67
CA ASP A 31 -16.78 1.76 -7.37
C ASP A 31 -16.51 2.10 -5.90
N LEU A 32 -15.29 1.80 -5.42
CA LEU A 32 -14.92 1.95 -4.01
C LEU A 32 -15.04 3.40 -3.53
N VAL A 33 -14.65 4.35 -4.39
CA VAL A 33 -14.83 5.79 -4.15
C VAL A 33 -16.31 6.12 -3.96
N ASP A 34 -17.19 5.65 -4.85
CA ASP A 34 -18.64 5.88 -4.74
C ASP A 34 -19.24 5.25 -3.49
N ILE A 35 -18.78 4.05 -3.10
CA ILE A 35 -19.20 3.42 -1.85
C ILE A 35 -18.83 4.30 -0.65
N ILE A 36 -17.62 4.87 -0.62
CA ILE A 36 -17.19 5.77 0.46
C ILE A 36 -18.00 7.07 0.45
N ARG A 37 -18.24 7.64 -0.73
CA ARG A 37 -19.04 8.85 -0.89
C ARG A 37 -20.49 8.64 -0.45
N TYR A 38 -21.06 7.49 -0.79
CA TYR A 38 -22.40 7.10 -0.35
C TYR A 38 -22.46 6.87 1.16
N ALA A 39 -21.43 6.28 1.75
CA ALA A 39 -21.37 6.04 3.20
C ALA A 39 -21.15 7.32 4.01
N LEU A 40 -20.48 8.34 3.45
CA LEU A 40 -20.10 9.58 4.12
C LEU A 40 -20.43 10.84 3.29
N PRO A 41 -21.70 11.06 2.90
CA PRO A 41 -22.07 12.04 1.88
C PRO A 41 -21.80 13.48 2.31
N GLN A 42 -22.12 13.84 3.56
CA GLN A 42 -21.88 15.20 4.05
C GLN A 42 -20.40 15.59 4.15
N HIS A 43 -19.48 14.62 4.15
CA HIS A 43 -18.04 14.86 4.36
C HIS A 43 -17.21 14.80 3.07
N THR A 44 -17.75 14.24 1.99
CA THR A 44 -16.95 13.87 0.80
C THR A 44 -17.42 14.49 -0.50
N HIS A 45 -18.65 15.03 -0.56
CA HIS A 45 -19.22 15.58 -1.80
C HIS A 45 -18.45 16.78 -2.41
N TRP A 46 -17.66 17.48 -1.59
CA TRP A 46 -16.87 18.64 -2.00
C TRP A 46 -15.41 18.29 -2.36
N ILE A 47 -15.01 17.02 -2.18
CA ILE A 47 -13.65 16.56 -2.45
C ILE A 47 -13.64 15.98 -3.87
N ASP A 48 -12.80 16.53 -4.73
CA ASP A 48 -12.58 15.96 -6.06
C ASP A 48 -11.77 14.65 -5.95
N ASP A 49 -11.93 13.74 -6.92
CA ASP A 49 -11.24 12.44 -6.87
C ASP A 49 -9.70 12.59 -6.85
N SER A 50 -9.17 13.57 -7.57
CA SER A 50 -7.76 13.90 -7.55
C SER A 50 -7.28 14.34 -6.16
N ASP A 51 -8.07 15.16 -5.46
CA ASP A 51 -7.80 15.60 -4.09
C ASP A 51 -7.90 14.44 -3.10
N LEU A 52 -8.84 13.51 -3.31
CA LEU A 52 -8.95 12.29 -2.50
C LEU A 52 -7.69 11.43 -2.64
N ALA A 53 -7.16 11.26 -3.86
CA ALA A 53 -5.91 10.54 -4.08
C ALA A 53 -4.72 11.20 -3.34
N VAL A 54 -4.62 12.53 -3.39
CA VAL A 54 -3.61 13.29 -2.63
C VAL A 54 -3.81 13.14 -1.12
N GLY A 55 -5.06 13.16 -0.65
CA GLY A 55 -5.43 12.92 0.75
C GLY A 55 -4.98 11.55 1.24
N CYS A 56 -5.11 10.51 0.41
CA CYS A 56 -4.58 9.17 0.69
C CYS A 56 -3.05 9.21 0.87
N VAL A 57 -2.30 9.93 0.03
CA VAL A 57 -0.84 10.10 0.22
C VAL A 57 -0.54 10.73 1.58
N GLY A 58 -1.24 11.81 1.94
CA GLY A 58 -1.12 12.44 3.26
C GLY A 58 -1.41 11.47 4.42
N LEU A 59 -2.48 10.68 4.31
CA LEU A 59 -2.84 9.68 5.31
C LEU A 59 -1.75 8.60 5.45
N SER A 60 -1.14 8.14 4.36
CA SER A 60 -0.05 7.16 4.43
C SER A 60 1.19 7.70 5.20
N LEU A 61 1.48 8.99 5.06
CA LEU A 61 2.54 9.65 5.83
C LEU A 61 2.18 9.74 7.32
N LEU A 62 0.94 10.11 7.64
CA LEU A 62 0.45 10.16 9.02
C LEU A 62 0.53 8.77 9.68
N MET A 63 0.17 7.71 8.96
CA MET A 63 0.32 6.34 9.44
C MET A 63 1.77 6.00 9.75
N ALA A 64 2.72 6.39 8.89
CA ALA A 64 4.14 6.18 9.14
C ALA A 64 4.57 6.85 10.46
N TYR A 65 4.21 8.12 10.68
CA TYR A 65 4.58 8.83 11.90
C TYR A 65 3.84 8.34 13.16
N ALA A 66 2.61 7.87 13.02
CA ALA A 66 1.88 7.24 14.13
C ALA A 66 2.62 5.99 14.64
N LEU A 67 3.16 5.16 13.73
CA LEU A 67 3.88 3.94 14.09
C LEU A 67 5.15 4.20 14.91
N VAL A 68 5.97 5.18 14.53
CA VAL A 68 7.17 5.53 15.30
C VAL A 68 6.84 6.19 16.63
N SER A 69 5.73 6.95 16.68
CA SER A 69 5.24 7.55 17.93
C SER A 69 4.83 6.46 18.93
N VAL A 70 4.07 5.46 18.47
CA VAL A 70 3.70 4.29 19.29
C VAL A 70 4.93 3.48 19.69
N ALA A 71 5.87 3.24 18.78
CA ALA A 71 7.12 2.52 19.08
C ALA A 71 7.92 3.22 20.19
N SER A 72 8.07 4.55 20.08
CA SER A 72 8.79 5.38 21.05
C SER A 72 8.08 5.41 22.39
N GLY A 73 6.74 5.49 22.40
CA GLY A 73 5.95 5.39 23.63
C GLY A 73 6.10 4.04 24.33
N ILE A 74 6.09 2.93 23.59
CA ILE A 74 6.35 1.59 24.15
C ILE A 74 7.74 1.52 24.78
N GLN A 75 8.75 2.12 24.15
CA GLN A 75 10.11 2.15 24.69
C GLN A 75 10.22 3.05 25.91
N ALA A 76 9.50 4.17 25.96
CA ALA A 76 9.43 5.05 27.13
C ALA A 76 8.83 4.37 28.37
N MET A 77 7.97 3.37 28.19
CA MET A 77 7.40 2.57 29.28
C MET A 77 8.37 1.51 29.85
N ARG A 78 9.54 1.31 29.22
CA ARG A 78 10.55 0.36 29.72
C ARG A 78 11.42 1.00 30.80
N PRO A 79 12.04 0.21 31.71
CA PRO A 79 12.88 0.75 32.78
C PRO A 79 14.02 1.65 32.31
N GLU A 80 14.57 1.39 31.11
CA GLU A 80 15.61 2.21 30.49
C GLU A 80 15.10 3.54 29.90
N GLY A 81 13.77 3.74 29.81
CA GLY A 81 13.15 4.91 29.21
C GLY A 81 13.40 5.04 27.69
N TYR A 82 13.00 6.19 27.13
CA TYR A 82 13.31 6.56 25.75
C TYR A 82 14.47 7.54 25.70
N ASP A 83 15.48 7.25 24.88
CA ASP A 83 16.65 8.11 24.69
C ASP A 83 16.41 9.09 23.54
N ASN A 84 16.20 10.38 23.86
CA ASN A 84 16.01 11.44 22.87
C ASN A 84 17.31 11.87 22.16
N HIS A 85 18.48 11.54 22.70
CA HIS A 85 19.76 11.82 22.06
C HIS A 85 20.09 10.77 20.98
N TYR A 86 19.79 9.51 21.26
CA TYR A 86 20.15 8.38 20.39
C TYR A 86 18.99 7.39 20.13
N GLY A 87 17.76 7.87 19.95
CA GLY A 87 16.56 7.01 19.84
C GLY A 87 16.61 5.96 18.74
N ARG A 88 17.20 6.28 17.57
CA ARG A 88 17.37 5.29 16.48
C ARG A 88 18.34 4.17 16.86
N PHE A 89 19.42 4.52 17.55
CA PHE A 89 20.40 3.55 18.05
C PHE A 89 19.79 2.68 19.16
N GLN A 90 19.02 3.28 20.07
CA GLN A 90 18.27 2.55 21.09
C GLN A 90 17.35 1.50 20.46
N MET A 91 16.57 1.89 19.45
CA MET A 91 15.67 0.97 18.74
C MET A 91 16.42 -0.13 17.98
N SER A 92 17.61 0.14 17.43
CA SER A 92 18.44 -0.89 16.77
C SER A 92 18.91 -2.00 17.73
N ARG A 93 18.95 -1.71 19.03
CA ARG A 93 19.34 -2.64 20.10
C ARG A 93 18.13 -3.16 20.89
N ALA A 94 16.92 -2.76 20.53
CA ALA A 94 15.72 -3.14 21.26
C ALA A 94 15.48 -4.66 21.15
N LYS A 95 15.09 -5.28 22.27
CA LYS A 95 14.69 -6.68 22.28
C LYS A 95 13.45 -6.90 21.39
N PRO A 96 13.31 -8.08 20.76
CA PRO A 96 12.12 -8.44 20.00
C PRO A 96 10.83 -8.21 20.81
N GLY A 97 9.82 -7.66 20.16
CA GLY A 97 8.55 -7.34 20.79
C GLY A 97 7.76 -6.29 20.00
N LEU A 98 6.64 -5.83 20.57
CA LEU A 98 5.72 -4.90 19.91
C LEU A 98 6.40 -3.59 19.48
N GLY A 99 7.22 -2.98 20.34
CA GLY A 99 7.93 -1.73 20.03
C GLY A 99 8.84 -1.86 18.80
N LEU A 100 9.62 -2.96 18.71
CA LEU A 100 10.48 -3.21 17.56
C LEU A 100 9.67 -3.48 16.28
N ARG A 101 8.52 -4.17 16.38
CA ARG A 101 7.61 -4.41 15.25
C ARG A 101 6.98 -3.12 14.72
N MET A 102 6.57 -2.22 15.60
CA MET A 102 6.04 -0.90 15.26
C MET A 102 7.12 -0.04 14.59
N TYR A 103 8.35 -0.07 15.12
CA TYR A 103 9.49 0.64 14.53
C TYR A 103 9.87 0.08 13.15
N ALA A 104 9.88 -1.23 12.97
CA ALA A 104 10.07 -1.86 11.65
C ALA A 104 8.95 -1.49 10.67
N SER A 105 7.70 -1.49 11.15
CA SER A 105 6.54 -1.07 10.36
C SER A 105 6.63 0.40 9.91
N HIS A 106 7.20 1.28 10.73
CA HIS A 106 7.44 2.69 10.37
C HIS A 106 8.35 2.82 9.15
N TYR A 107 9.49 2.11 9.11
CA TYR A 107 10.38 2.14 7.94
C TYR A 107 9.67 1.63 6.68
N ASN A 108 8.96 0.51 6.79
CA ASN A 108 8.21 -0.02 5.65
C ASN A 108 7.11 0.94 5.19
N ALA A 109 6.48 1.68 6.11
CA ALA A 109 5.51 2.71 5.78
C ALA A 109 6.15 3.89 5.02
N LEU A 110 7.36 4.33 5.40
CA LEU A 110 8.10 5.39 4.71
C LEU A 110 8.54 5.00 3.30
N GLU A 111 9.02 3.76 3.13
CA GLU A 111 9.34 3.21 1.80
C GLU A 111 8.10 3.21 0.90
N CYS A 112 6.98 2.71 1.40
CA CYS A 112 5.73 2.66 0.67
C CYS A 112 5.18 4.06 0.37
N PHE A 113 5.19 4.97 1.34
CA PHE A 113 4.81 6.38 1.16
C PHE A 113 5.59 7.02 0.02
N THR A 114 6.91 6.80 -0.04
CA THR A 114 7.77 7.39 -1.07
C THR A 114 7.33 6.91 -2.45
N MET A 115 7.21 5.60 -2.65
CA MET A 115 6.75 5.04 -3.92
C MET A 115 5.33 5.51 -4.30
N PHE A 116 4.42 5.52 -3.33
CA PHE A 116 3.03 5.91 -3.54
C PHE A 116 2.88 7.40 -3.91
N SER A 117 3.59 8.28 -3.21
CA SER A 117 3.58 9.72 -3.50
C SER A 117 4.05 10.01 -4.92
N ILE A 118 5.14 9.36 -5.37
CA ILE A 118 5.65 9.51 -6.73
C ILE A 118 4.62 9.02 -7.75
N ALA A 119 3.98 7.87 -7.50
CA ALA A 119 2.95 7.33 -8.39
C ALA A 119 1.75 8.27 -8.55
N VAL A 120 1.21 8.81 -7.45
CA VAL A 120 0.08 9.76 -7.50
C VAL A 120 0.47 11.07 -8.16
N ILE A 121 1.68 11.58 -7.93
CA ILE A 121 2.20 12.76 -8.63
C ILE A 121 2.27 12.49 -10.14
N LEU A 122 2.85 11.37 -10.56
CA LEU A 122 2.93 11.01 -11.99
C LEU A 122 1.55 10.81 -12.61
N GLY A 123 0.63 10.15 -11.94
CA GLY A 123 -0.75 9.96 -12.41
C GLY A 123 -1.45 11.29 -12.70
N ASN A 124 -1.38 12.24 -11.75
CA ASN A 124 -1.93 13.59 -11.94
C ASN A 124 -1.22 14.35 -13.07
N LEU A 125 0.12 14.36 -13.10
CA LEU A 125 0.89 15.05 -14.14
C LEU A 125 0.63 14.51 -15.55
N ARG A 126 0.25 13.23 -15.67
CA ARG A 126 -0.04 12.56 -16.94
C ARG A 126 -1.52 12.59 -17.32
N GLY A 127 -2.36 13.21 -16.49
CA GLY A 127 -3.80 13.31 -16.75
C GLY A 127 -4.51 11.95 -16.74
N MET A 128 -4.07 11.05 -15.87
CA MET A 128 -4.76 9.78 -15.62
C MET A 128 -6.20 10.05 -15.15
N ASP A 129 -7.12 9.14 -15.45
CA ASP A 129 -8.50 9.22 -14.96
C ASP A 129 -8.54 9.40 -13.43
N ALA A 130 -9.17 10.48 -12.98
CA ALA A 130 -9.12 10.90 -11.58
C ALA A 130 -9.83 9.89 -10.67
N HIS A 131 -10.97 9.34 -11.12
CA HIS A 131 -11.76 8.37 -10.36
C HIS A 131 -10.97 7.07 -10.14
N LEU A 132 -10.36 6.55 -11.20
CA LEU A 132 -9.47 5.39 -11.12
C LEU A 132 -8.27 5.65 -10.20
N LEU A 133 -7.63 6.81 -10.31
CA LEU A 133 -6.49 7.18 -9.46
C LEU A 133 -6.89 7.20 -7.98
N ALA A 134 -8.08 7.74 -7.67
CA ALA A 134 -8.65 7.76 -6.33
C ALA A 134 -8.96 6.35 -5.82
N ASN A 135 -9.59 5.51 -6.64
CA ASN A 135 -9.89 4.11 -6.33
C ASN A 135 -8.62 3.32 -5.97
N LEU A 136 -7.60 3.37 -6.83
CA LEU A 136 -6.33 2.68 -6.58
C LEU A 136 -5.62 3.25 -5.34
N SER A 137 -5.70 4.56 -5.10
CA SER A 137 -5.14 5.21 -3.92
C SER A 137 -5.80 4.72 -2.61
N LEU A 138 -7.11 4.49 -2.63
CA LEU A 138 -7.83 3.90 -1.49
C LEU A 138 -7.43 2.44 -1.26
N VAL A 139 -7.23 1.65 -2.33
CA VAL A 139 -6.72 0.27 -2.22
C VAL A 139 -5.38 0.25 -1.52
N VAL A 140 -4.46 1.16 -1.89
CA VAL A 140 -3.17 1.30 -1.20
C VAL A 140 -3.41 1.55 0.28
N ILE A 141 -4.25 2.53 0.67
CA ILE A 141 -4.48 2.84 2.08
C ILE A 141 -5.09 1.68 2.86
N LEU A 142 -6.08 0.98 2.30
CA LEU A 142 -6.72 -0.17 2.95
C LEU A 142 -5.73 -1.33 3.12
N ALA A 143 -4.94 -1.62 2.07
CA ALA A 143 -3.90 -2.64 2.12
C ALA A 143 -2.81 -2.27 3.15
N ARG A 144 -2.39 -1.00 3.22
CA ARG A 144 -1.41 -0.52 4.21
C ARG A 144 -1.92 -0.58 5.63
N LYS A 145 -3.18 -0.21 5.87
CA LYS A 145 -3.82 -0.36 7.19
C LYS A 145 -3.76 -1.82 7.64
N ASN A 146 -4.16 -2.74 6.76
CA ASN A 146 -4.14 -4.17 7.06
C ASN A 146 -2.73 -4.71 7.25
N TYR A 147 -1.75 -4.28 6.43
CA TYR A 147 -0.34 -4.64 6.60
C TYR A 147 0.15 -4.35 8.02
N HIS A 148 -0.11 -3.13 8.52
CA HIS A 148 0.34 -2.72 9.85
C HIS A 148 -0.36 -3.51 10.96
N ILE A 149 -1.67 -3.76 10.84
CA ILE A 149 -2.41 -4.61 11.77
C ILE A 149 -1.81 -6.02 11.81
N PHE A 150 -1.57 -6.65 10.66
CA PHE A 150 -0.98 -7.98 10.60
C PHE A 150 0.47 -8.03 11.08
N HIS A 151 1.24 -6.96 10.88
CA HIS A 151 2.61 -6.86 11.39
C HIS A 151 2.64 -6.78 12.93
N ILE A 152 1.66 -6.10 13.51
CA ILE A 152 1.45 -6.02 14.97
C ILE A 152 1.05 -7.38 15.53
N LEU A 153 0.12 -8.07 14.86
CA LEU A 153 -0.43 -9.37 15.27
C LEU A 153 0.47 -10.58 14.90
N ASP A 154 1.58 -10.37 14.21
CA ASP A 154 2.50 -11.40 13.72
C ASP A 154 1.94 -12.39 12.69
N PHE A 155 1.01 -11.94 11.84
CA PHE A 155 0.45 -12.77 10.76
C PHE A 155 1.24 -12.59 9.46
N ALA A 156 2.35 -13.31 9.34
CA ALA A 156 3.34 -13.13 8.27
C ALA A 156 2.79 -13.30 6.84
N ILE A 157 1.90 -14.27 6.59
CA ILE A 157 1.32 -14.52 5.26
C ILE A 157 0.37 -13.38 4.87
N LEU A 158 -0.59 -13.05 5.74
CA LEU A 158 -1.54 -11.96 5.50
C LEU A 158 -0.85 -10.61 5.34
N ARG A 159 0.22 -10.37 6.12
CA ARG A 159 1.09 -9.21 5.96
C ARG A 159 1.71 -9.14 4.57
N SER A 160 2.19 -10.27 4.04
CA SER A 160 2.82 -10.31 2.72
C SER A 160 1.81 -10.06 1.60
N ILE A 161 0.61 -10.65 1.69
CA ILE A 161 -0.48 -10.37 0.76
C ILE A 161 -0.83 -8.87 0.77
N ALA A 162 -1.01 -8.27 1.95
CA ALA A 162 -1.32 -6.85 2.07
C ALA A 162 -0.20 -5.95 1.52
N PHE A 163 1.07 -6.35 1.66
CA PHE A 163 2.20 -5.66 1.04
C PHE A 163 2.12 -5.71 -0.48
N ASP A 164 1.98 -6.92 -1.03
CA ASP A 164 1.92 -7.15 -2.47
C ASP A 164 0.73 -6.42 -3.10
N THR A 165 -0.44 -6.41 -2.45
CA THR A 165 -1.62 -5.65 -2.93
C THR A 165 -1.33 -4.16 -3.04
N ALA A 166 -0.75 -3.54 -2.00
CA ALA A 166 -0.41 -2.12 -2.04
C ALA A 166 0.64 -1.83 -3.13
N PHE A 167 1.65 -2.69 -3.23
CA PHE A 167 2.71 -2.55 -4.23
C PHE A 167 2.16 -2.68 -5.66
N MET A 168 1.28 -3.65 -5.93
CA MET A 168 0.65 -3.83 -7.24
C MET A 168 -0.27 -2.66 -7.61
N ALA A 169 -1.00 -2.08 -6.66
CA ALA A 169 -1.80 -0.89 -6.91
C ALA A 169 -0.91 0.32 -7.28
N ILE A 170 0.19 0.53 -6.56
CA ILE A 170 1.18 1.58 -6.87
C ILE A 170 1.79 1.36 -8.27
N LEU A 171 2.20 0.12 -8.58
CA LEU A 171 2.73 -0.22 -9.91
C LEU A 171 1.68 0.02 -11.01
N THR A 172 0.42 -0.30 -10.76
CA THR A 172 -0.67 -0.06 -11.71
C THR A 172 -0.80 1.43 -12.02
N ILE A 173 -0.79 2.29 -10.99
CA ILE A 173 -0.79 3.75 -11.17
C ILE A 173 0.42 4.21 -12.00
N MET A 174 1.63 3.76 -11.64
CA MET A 174 2.85 4.17 -12.35
C MET A 174 2.86 3.72 -13.81
N MET A 175 2.42 2.50 -14.08
CA MET A 175 2.39 1.94 -15.43
C MET A 175 1.31 2.59 -16.29
N GLU A 176 0.14 2.89 -15.73
CA GLU A 176 -0.91 3.63 -16.43
C GLU A 176 -0.47 5.08 -16.72
N ALA A 177 0.25 5.73 -15.81
CA ALA A 177 0.85 7.04 -16.08
C ALA A 177 1.91 6.99 -17.19
N ALA A 178 2.64 5.87 -17.31
CA ALA A 178 3.68 5.67 -18.32
C ALA A 178 3.13 5.30 -19.70
N LEU A 179 2.03 4.54 -19.77
CA LEU A 179 1.46 4.01 -21.01
C LEU A 179 0.16 4.75 -21.37
N PRO A 180 0.11 5.49 -22.48
CA PRO A 180 -1.09 6.24 -22.85
C PRO A 180 -2.28 5.32 -23.18
N GLY A 181 -3.50 5.85 -23.03
CA GLY A 181 -4.71 5.27 -23.63
C GLY A 181 -5.45 4.22 -22.78
N ASN A 182 -5.32 4.24 -21.44
CA ASN A 182 -5.97 3.29 -20.54
C ASN A 182 -5.54 1.84 -20.81
N SER A 183 -4.31 1.67 -21.29
CA SER A 183 -3.81 0.38 -21.79
C SER A 183 -3.62 -0.63 -20.65
N VAL A 184 -3.11 -0.18 -19.50
CA VAL A 184 -2.94 -1.05 -18.33
C VAL A 184 -4.30 -1.37 -17.74
N VAL A 185 -5.16 -0.37 -17.62
CA VAL A 185 -6.53 -0.54 -17.10
C VAL A 185 -7.31 -1.54 -17.93
N LYS A 186 -7.31 -1.42 -19.27
CA LYS A 186 -8.01 -2.35 -20.17
C LYS A 186 -7.56 -3.80 -19.95
N PHE A 187 -6.26 -4.03 -19.76
CA PHE A 187 -5.73 -5.34 -19.40
C PHE A 187 -6.15 -5.79 -17.99
N MET A 188 -6.15 -4.88 -17.02
CA MET A 188 -6.57 -5.17 -15.65
C MET A 188 -8.08 -5.45 -15.54
N THR A 189 -8.90 -4.94 -16.46
CA THR A 189 -10.33 -5.24 -16.55
C THR A 189 -10.65 -6.45 -17.42
N SER A 190 -9.70 -6.95 -18.23
CA SER A 190 -9.98 -8.10 -19.10
C SER A 190 -10.09 -9.40 -18.30
N GLU A 191 -11.07 -10.24 -18.63
CA GLU A 191 -11.23 -11.59 -18.08
C GLU A 191 -10.01 -12.48 -18.40
N SER A 192 -9.37 -12.23 -19.54
CA SER A 192 -8.14 -12.91 -19.94
C SER A 192 -6.92 -12.41 -19.16
N TRP A 193 -6.06 -13.34 -18.77
CA TRP A 193 -4.72 -13.04 -18.23
C TRP A 193 -3.66 -12.83 -19.32
N THR A 194 -4.07 -12.84 -20.60
CA THR A 194 -3.21 -12.60 -21.76
C THR A 194 -3.14 -11.12 -22.06
N LEU A 195 -1.94 -10.57 -22.27
CA LEU A 195 -1.76 -9.18 -22.69
C LEU A 195 -2.53 -8.95 -24.01
N PRO A 196 -3.33 -7.87 -24.14
CA PRO A 196 -3.94 -7.52 -25.40
C PRO A 196 -2.85 -7.34 -26.46
N SER A 197 -3.10 -7.87 -27.66
CA SER A 197 -2.23 -7.70 -28.81
C SER A 197 -1.90 -6.21 -28.99
N LEU A 198 -0.61 -5.85 -28.88
CA LEU A 198 -0.12 -4.48 -29.10
C LEU A 198 -0.42 -3.95 -30.51
N TYR A 199 -0.88 -4.81 -31.43
CA TYR A 199 -1.24 -4.46 -32.80
C TYR A 199 -2.67 -3.88 -32.94
N ASN A 200 -3.48 -3.85 -31.89
CA ASN A 200 -4.88 -3.36 -31.95
C ASN A 200 -5.11 -2.03 -31.21
N ILE A 201 -4.05 -1.27 -30.88
CA ILE A 201 -4.14 0.00 -30.13
C ILE A 201 -3.80 1.22 -31.03
N SER A 202 -4.08 1.13 -32.33
CA SER A 202 -4.01 2.25 -33.29
C SER A 202 -5.38 2.88 -33.51
#